data_AF-D7D9P6-F1
#
_entry.id   AF-D7D9P6-F1
#
_cell.length_a   1.000
_cell.length_b   1.000
_cell.length_c   1.000
_cell.angle_alpha   90.00
_cell.angle_beta   90.00
_cell.angle_gamma   90.00
#
_symmetry.space_group_name_H-M   'P 1'
#
loop_
_entity.id
_entity.type
_entity.pdbx_description
1 polymer ?
#
loop_
_entity_poly.entity_id
_entity_poly.type
_entity_poly.pdbx_seq_one_letter_code
_entity_poly.pdbx_strand_id
1 'polypeptide(L)'
;MKIEEIREKAREMSELEKKYAEELRELATKFKHPVLQALILGIAQDSDKHSIFYRSIYELLSRTQPLLTEEELAIIKEGIRKHIETEAEMVELTEKLARESEDPRMKLIFEAIHEDEVKHHKLLILIQEKIAERETFTEKDLWDAIWKDSPWHGSPGG
;
A
#
# COMPACT_ATOMS: atom_id res chain seq x y z
N MET A 1 -9.51 11.89 -19.37
CA MET A 1 -10.66 12.04 -18.46
C MET A 1 -10.58 13.41 -17.81
N LYS A 2 -11.70 14.07 -17.58
CA LYS A 2 -11.75 15.33 -16.81
C LYS A 2 -11.51 15.03 -15.32
N ILE A 3 -10.98 15.98 -14.55
CA ILE A 3 -10.73 15.82 -13.09
C ILE A 3 -12.01 15.36 -12.37
N GLU A 4 -13.16 15.92 -12.74
CA GLU A 4 -14.46 15.54 -12.19
C GLU A 4 -14.80 14.06 -12.44
N GLU A 5 -14.52 13.55 -13.65
CA GLU A 5 -14.74 12.14 -13.99
C GLU A 5 -13.82 11.22 -13.17
N ILE A 6 -12.58 11.64 -12.92
CA ILE A 6 -11.61 10.89 -12.10
C ILE A 6 -12.08 10.87 -10.64
N ARG A 7 -12.56 12.01 -10.11
CA ARG A 7 -13.04 12.11 -8.73
C ARG A 7 -14.23 11.19 -8.49
N GLU A 8 -15.25 11.25 -9.34
CA GLU A 8 -16.41 10.36 -9.21
C GLU A 8 -16.01 8.89 -9.37
N LYS A 9 -15.10 8.59 -10.31
CA LYS A 9 -14.61 7.22 -10.47
C LYS A 9 -13.85 6.70 -9.25
N ALA A 10 -13.03 7.54 -8.63
CA ALA A 10 -12.32 7.19 -7.40
C ALA A 10 -13.30 6.89 -6.26
N ARG A 11 -14.39 7.67 -6.14
CA ARG A 11 -15.45 7.37 -5.17
C ARG A 11 -16.09 6.00 -5.43
N GLU A 12 -16.53 5.74 -6.66
CA GLU A 12 -17.16 4.47 -7.05
C GLU A 12 -16.23 3.28 -6.76
N MET A 13 -14.96 3.39 -7.13
CA MET A 13 -13.97 2.32 -6.95
C MET A 13 -13.66 2.08 -5.47
N SER A 14 -13.64 3.13 -4.64
CA SER A 14 -13.47 2.99 -3.19
C SER A 14 -14.60 2.16 -2.57
N GLU A 15 -15.85 2.44 -2.95
CA GLU A 15 -17.03 1.70 -2.49
C GLU A 15 -17.03 0.25 -3.02
N LEU A 16 -16.64 0.05 -4.28
CA LEU A 16 -16.58 -1.28 -4.92
C LEU A 16 -15.53 -2.18 -4.26
N GLU A 17 -14.31 -1.67 -4.08
CA GLU A 17 -13.21 -2.42 -3.44
C GLU A 17 -13.57 -2.78 -1.99
N LYS A 18 -14.27 -1.89 -1.28
CA LYS A 18 -14.73 -2.18 0.09
C LYS A 18 -15.70 -3.36 0.10
N LYS A 19 -16.66 -3.36 -0.83
CA LYS A 19 -17.61 -4.46 -1.00
C LYS A 19 -16.91 -5.77 -1.36
N TYR A 20 -15.93 -5.75 -2.27
CA TYR A 20 -15.16 -6.94 -2.62
C TYR A 20 -14.38 -7.50 -1.43
N ALA A 21 -13.78 -6.65 -0.60
CA ALA A 21 -13.12 -7.09 0.62
C ALA A 21 -14.08 -7.80 1.58
N GLU A 22 -15.32 -7.32 1.71
CA GLU A 22 -16.37 -7.97 2.53
C GLU A 22 -16.81 -9.31 1.96
N GLU A 23 -17.06 -9.39 0.64
CA GLU A 23 -17.45 -10.63 -0.04
C GLU A 23 -16.37 -11.72 0.07
N LEU A 24 -15.09 -11.35 -0.04
CA LEU A 24 -13.96 -12.27 0.11
C LEU A 24 -13.84 -12.77 1.56
N ARG A 25 -14.04 -11.90 2.56
CA ARG A 25 -14.09 -12.31 3.97
C ARG A 25 -15.23 -13.29 4.23
N GLU A 26 -16.42 -13.00 3.72
CA GLU A 26 -17.56 -13.91 3.84
C GLU A 26 -17.26 -15.27 3.19
N LEU A 27 -16.67 -15.26 1.99
CA LEU A 27 -16.25 -16.48 1.30
C LEU A 27 -15.28 -17.32 2.14
N ALA A 28 -14.29 -16.68 2.78
CA ALA A 28 -13.32 -17.37 3.63
C ALA A 28 -13.99 -18.07 4.83
N THR A 29 -15.16 -17.63 5.29
CA THR A 29 -15.91 -18.30 6.37
C THR A 29 -16.61 -19.59 5.94
N LYS A 30 -16.79 -19.82 4.63
CA LYS A 30 -17.58 -20.94 4.07
C LYS A 30 -16.81 -22.26 4.03
N PHE A 31 -15.52 -22.26 4.35
CA PHE A 31 -14.68 -23.46 4.34
C PHE A 31 -13.63 -23.39 5.47
N LYS A 32 -13.01 -24.53 5.82
CA LYS A 32 -12.10 -24.66 6.98
C LYS A 32 -10.63 -24.90 6.61
N HIS A 33 -10.26 -24.74 5.33
CA HIS A 33 -8.89 -24.96 4.88
C HIS A 33 -8.02 -23.73 5.23
N PRO A 34 -7.14 -23.80 6.25
CA PRO A 34 -6.53 -22.61 6.84
C PRO A 34 -5.65 -21.81 5.87
N VAL A 35 -4.87 -22.48 5.02
CA VAL A 35 -4.01 -21.78 4.03
C VAL A 35 -4.83 -21.04 2.98
N LEU A 36 -5.86 -21.69 2.41
CA LEU A 36 -6.76 -21.04 1.46
C LEU A 36 -7.54 -19.89 2.10
N GLN A 37 -7.91 -20.00 3.38
CA GLN A 37 -8.53 -18.87 4.10
C GLN A 37 -7.55 -17.70 4.20
N ALA A 38 -6.30 -17.95 4.59
CA ALA A 38 -5.28 -16.92 4.69
C ALA A 38 -5.04 -16.20 3.35
N LEU A 39 -4.95 -16.95 2.24
CA LEU A 39 -4.78 -16.37 0.90
C LEU A 39 -5.96 -15.48 0.49
N ILE A 40 -7.20 -15.94 0.68
CA ILE A 40 -8.39 -15.14 0.36
C ILE A 40 -8.49 -13.90 1.26
N LEU A 41 -8.14 -14.03 2.54
CA LEU A 41 -8.11 -12.90 3.46
C LEU A 41 -7.01 -11.89 3.10
N GLY A 42 -5.87 -12.35 2.59
CA GLY A 42 -4.83 -11.47 2.05
C GLY A 42 -5.34 -10.63 0.87
N ILE A 43 -6.04 -11.26 -0.08
CA ILE A 43 -6.67 -10.53 -1.20
C ILE A 43 -7.73 -9.53 -0.68
N ALA A 44 -8.49 -9.91 0.36
CA ALA A 44 -9.45 -8.98 0.97
C ALA A 44 -8.75 -7.77 1.62
N GLN A 45 -7.57 -7.96 2.21
CA GLN A 45 -6.75 -6.87 2.76
C GLN A 45 -6.22 -5.96 1.64
N ASP A 46 -5.84 -6.51 0.49
CA ASP A 46 -5.46 -5.72 -0.68
C ASP A 46 -6.62 -4.88 -1.22
N SER A 47 -7.83 -5.44 -1.30
CA SER A 47 -9.02 -4.66 -1.66
C SER A 47 -9.31 -3.55 -0.65
N ASP A 48 -9.13 -3.77 0.65
CA ASP A 48 -9.22 -2.67 1.62
C ASP A 48 -8.15 -1.59 1.39
N LYS A 49 -6.90 -1.98 1.12
CA LYS A 49 -5.81 -1.06 0.76
C LYS A 49 -6.18 -0.22 -0.46
N HIS A 50 -6.72 -0.84 -1.52
CA HIS A 50 -7.18 -0.13 -2.72
C HIS A 50 -8.34 0.82 -2.41
N SER A 51 -9.31 0.38 -1.60
CA SER A 51 -10.44 1.21 -1.18
C SER A 51 -9.97 2.49 -0.49
N ILE A 52 -8.96 2.37 0.39
CA ILE A 52 -8.32 3.51 1.06
C ILE A 52 -7.65 4.43 0.05
N PHE A 53 -6.86 3.90 -0.89
CA PHE A 53 -6.17 4.72 -1.88
C PHE A 53 -7.13 5.46 -2.82
N TYR A 54 -8.17 4.79 -3.30
CA TYR A 54 -9.22 5.43 -4.09
C TYR A 54 -9.95 6.51 -3.28
N ARG A 55 -10.19 6.28 -1.98
CA ARG A 55 -10.75 7.32 -1.11
C ARG A 55 -9.82 8.51 -0.99
N SER A 56 -8.51 8.29 -0.81
CA SER A 56 -7.52 9.36 -0.75
C SER A 56 -7.48 10.19 -2.03
N ILE A 57 -7.61 9.57 -3.21
CA ILE A 57 -7.74 10.29 -4.49
C ILE A 57 -9.01 11.15 -4.51
N TYR A 58 -10.14 10.60 -4.08
CA TYR A 58 -11.39 11.37 -3.98
C TYR A 58 -11.23 12.58 -3.05
N GLU A 59 -10.65 12.40 -1.86
CA GLU A 59 -10.42 13.47 -0.89
C GLU A 59 -9.50 14.55 -1.45
N LEU A 60 -8.39 14.15 -2.08
CA LEU A 60 -7.41 15.04 -2.73
C LEU A 60 -8.08 15.94 -3.78
N LEU A 61 -9.02 15.39 -4.55
CA LEU A 61 -9.74 16.13 -5.60
C LEU A 61 -11.00 16.87 -5.09
N SER A 62 -11.43 16.63 -3.85
CA SER A 62 -12.66 17.20 -3.27
C SER A 62 -12.40 18.41 -2.38
N ARG A 63 -11.23 18.51 -1.75
CA ARG A 63 -10.92 19.59 -0.79
C ARG A 63 -9.43 19.90 -0.73
N THR A 64 -9.10 21.04 -0.16
CA THR A 64 -7.76 21.31 0.37
C THR A 64 -7.54 20.45 1.60
N GLN A 65 -6.40 19.77 1.72
CA GLN A 65 -6.11 19.04 2.95
C GLN A 65 -5.26 19.87 3.93
N PRO A 66 -5.20 19.43 5.20
CA PRO A 66 -4.57 20.21 6.25
C PRO A 66 -3.04 20.23 6.07
N LEU A 67 -2.43 21.33 6.47
CA LEU A 67 -0.97 21.38 6.62
C LEU A 67 -0.55 20.52 7.81
N LEU A 68 0.57 19.81 7.66
CA LEU A 68 1.18 19.06 8.75
C LEU A 68 1.95 20.02 9.66
N THR A 69 1.79 19.84 10.97
CA THR A 69 2.61 20.48 12.00
C THR A 69 4.00 19.84 12.07
N GLU A 70 4.98 20.54 12.64
CA GLU A 70 6.32 19.99 12.87
C GLU A 70 6.29 18.74 13.76
N GLU A 71 5.38 18.70 14.74
CA GLU A 71 5.19 17.55 15.62
C GLU A 71 4.66 16.33 14.84
N GLU A 72 3.65 16.52 14.00
CA GLU A 72 3.13 15.45 13.12
C GLU A 72 4.21 14.95 12.16
N LEU A 73 5.00 15.85 11.55
CA LEU A 73 6.11 15.47 10.69
C LEU A 73 7.17 14.66 11.43
N ALA A 74 7.50 15.02 12.67
CA ALA A 74 8.46 14.27 13.48
C ALA A 74 7.94 12.86 13.81
N ILE A 75 6.65 12.74 14.17
CA ILE A 75 5.99 11.44 14.43
C ILE A 75 6.03 10.56 13.18
N ILE A 76 5.70 11.12 12.00
CA ILE A 76 5.71 10.38 10.74
C ILE A 76 7.14 9.93 10.39
N LYS A 77 8.14 10.82 10.50
CA LYS A 77 9.55 10.49 10.22
C LYS A 77 10.04 9.33 11.06
N GLU A 78 9.77 9.35 12.37
CA GLU A 78 10.22 8.29 13.28
C GLU A 78 9.49 6.97 13.03
N GLY A 79 8.17 7.03 12.79
CA GLY A 79 7.39 5.84 12.44
C GLY A 79 7.90 5.18 11.16
N ILE A 80 8.12 5.96 10.10
CA ILE A 80 8.62 5.44 8.82
C ILE A 80 10.02 4.86 8.96
N ARG A 81 10.94 5.55 9.64
CA ARG A 81 12.32 5.09 9.83
C ARG A 81 12.36 3.69 10.47
N LYS A 82 11.59 3.49 11.53
CA LYS A 82 11.49 2.20 12.22
C LYS A 82 10.98 1.09 11.29
N HIS A 83 9.99 1.40 10.46
CA HIS A 83 9.45 0.42 9.52
C HIS A 83 10.41 0.13 8.37
N ILE A 84 11.17 1.09 7.85
CA ILE A 84 12.21 0.83 6.83
C ILE A 84 13.21 -0.22 7.32
N GLU A 85 13.70 -0.09 8.55
CA GLU A 85 14.62 -1.05 9.18
C GLU A 85 13.96 -2.44 9.30
N THR A 86 12.70 -2.49 9.74
CA THR A 86 11.94 -3.74 9.88
C THR A 86 11.70 -4.43 8.54
N GLU A 87 11.28 -3.68 7.51
CA GLU A 87 11.01 -4.23 6.19
C GLU A 87 12.29 -4.77 5.53
N ALA A 88 13.45 -4.13 5.75
CA ALA A 88 14.73 -4.64 5.24
C ALA A 88 15.04 -6.04 5.79
N GLU A 89 14.88 -6.23 7.11
CA GLU A 89 15.06 -7.54 7.75
C GLU A 89 14.06 -8.57 7.22
N MET A 90 12.80 -8.16 7.01
CA MET A 90 11.75 -9.04 6.47
C MET A 90 12.01 -9.44 5.02
N VAL A 91 12.50 -8.54 4.17
CA VAL A 91 12.90 -8.84 2.79
C VAL A 91 13.98 -9.91 2.75
N GLU A 92 15.05 -9.76 3.54
CA GLU A 92 16.14 -10.74 3.60
C GLU A 92 15.66 -12.10 4.13
N LEU A 93 14.84 -12.07 5.20
CA LEU A 93 14.31 -13.28 5.82
C LEU A 93 13.40 -14.06 4.85
N THR A 94 12.47 -13.38 4.19
CA THR A 94 11.50 -13.99 3.28
C THR A 94 12.17 -14.56 2.03
N GLU A 95 13.17 -13.87 1.48
CA GLU A 95 13.99 -14.38 0.38
C GLU A 95 14.72 -15.67 0.78
N LYS A 96 15.35 -15.65 1.97
CA LYS A 96 16.07 -16.82 2.50
C LYS A 96 15.12 -18.00 2.69
N LEU A 97 13.97 -17.78 3.32
CA LEU A 97 12.97 -18.84 3.57
C LEU A 97 12.40 -19.40 2.27
N ALA A 98 12.13 -18.56 1.26
CA ALA A 98 11.69 -19.01 -0.06
C ALA A 98 12.75 -19.89 -0.74
N ARG A 99 14.03 -19.52 -0.64
CA ARG A 99 15.15 -20.25 -1.23
C ARG A 99 15.45 -21.59 -0.54
N GLU A 100 15.37 -21.63 0.78
CA GLU A 100 15.69 -22.81 1.60
C GLU A 100 14.51 -23.79 1.75
N SER A 101 13.30 -23.38 1.38
CA SER A 101 12.11 -24.23 1.43
C SER A 101 12.14 -25.33 0.36
N GLU A 102 12.12 -26.59 0.80
CA GLU A 102 11.95 -27.75 -0.10
C GLU A 102 10.48 -27.97 -0.49
N ASP A 103 9.53 -27.50 0.32
CA ASP A 103 8.09 -27.61 0.02
C ASP A 103 7.65 -26.50 -0.95
N PRO A 104 7.20 -26.83 -2.17
CA PRO A 104 6.76 -25.84 -3.15
C PRO A 104 5.64 -24.92 -2.65
N ARG A 105 4.81 -25.40 -1.70
CA ARG A 105 3.71 -24.61 -1.13
C ARG A 105 4.23 -23.52 -0.19
N MET A 106 5.25 -23.84 0.62
CA MET A 106 5.90 -22.87 1.51
C MET A 106 6.66 -21.83 0.70
N LYS A 107 7.39 -22.29 -0.33
CA LYS A 107 8.10 -21.42 -1.26
C LYS A 107 7.17 -20.38 -1.89
N LEU A 108 6.03 -20.80 -2.43
CA LEU A 108 5.04 -19.90 -3.02
C LEU A 108 4.55 -18.83 -2.02
N ILE A 109 4.30 -19.20 -0.77
CA ILE A 109 3.83 -18.26 0.26
C ILE A 109 4.95 -17.27 0.64
N PHE A 110 6.18 -17.73 0.82
CA PHE A 110 7.31 -16.85 1.14
C PHE A 110 7.65 -15.91 -0.01
N GLU A 111 7.54 -16.36 -1.26
CA GLU A 111 7.71 -15.50 -2.45
C GLU A 111 6.64 -14.40 -2.47
N ALA A 112 5.37 -14.73 -2.21
CA ALA A 112 4.30 -13.72 -2.15
C ALA A 112 4.53 -12.68 -1.05
N ILE A 113 4.95 -13.10 0.15
CA ILE A 113 5.28 -12.18 1.24
C ILE A 113 6.48 -11.31 0.84
N HIS A 114 7.55 -11.92 0.31
CA HIS A 114 8.76 -11.20 -0.11
C HIS A 114 8.45 -10.10 -1.12
N GLU A 115 7.63 -10.39 -2.13
CA GLU A 115 7.23 -9.40 -3.13
C GLU A 115 6.53 -8.19 -2.51
N ASP A 116 5.72 -8.39 -1.47
CA ASP A 116 5.03 -7.31 -0.78
C ASP A 116 5.98 -6.50 0.11
N GLU A 117 6.86 -7.13 0.88
CA GLU A 117 7.82 -6.39 1.70
C GLU A 117 8.81 -5.58 0.85
N VAL A 118 9.19 -6.08 -0.33
CA VAL A 118 10.00 -5.31 -1.29
C VAL A 118 9.25 -4.06 -1.77
N LYS A 119 7.93 -4.14 -2.01
CA LYS A 119 7.11 -2.99 -2.41
C LYS A 119 6.94 -2.01 -1.24
N HIS A 120 6.66 -2.51 -0.04
CA HIS A 120 6.50 -1.70 1.17
C HIS A 120 7.79 -0.93 1.50
N HIS A 121 8.93 -1.63 1.51
CA HIS A 121 10.23 -1.02 1.79
C HIS A 121 10.55 0.14 0.83
N LYS A 122 10.34 -0.07 -0.48
CA LYS A 122 10.55 0.97 -1.50
C LYS A 122 9.63 2.18 -1.29
N LEU A 123 8.36 1.95 -0.96
CA LEU A 123 7.41 3.02 -0.71
C LEU A 123 7.79 3.83 0.55
N LEU A 124 8.21 3.17 1.62
CA LEU A 124 8.61 3.84 2.85
C LEU A 124 9.87 4.70 2.65
N ILE A 125 10.86 4.21 1.89
CA ILE A 125 12.04 5.02 1.51
C ILE A 125 11.60 6.25 0.72
N LEU A 126 10.75 6.09 -0.29
CA LEU A 126 10.25 7.21 -1.10
C LEU A 126 9.55 8.26 -0.21
N ILE A 127 8.69 7.83 0.72
CA ILE A 127 8.02 8.75 1.63
C ILE A 127 9.04 9.46 2.54
N GLN A 128 10.03 8.73 3.07
CA GLN A 128 11.09 9.31 3.91
C GLN A 128 11.89 10.39 3.16
N GLU A 129 12.31 10.11 1.92
CA GLU A 129 13.03 11.05 1.07
C GLU A 129 12.21 12.32 0.83
N LYS A 130 10.94 12.17 0.42
CA LYS A 130 10.08 13.34 0.15
C LYS A 130 9.81 14.17 1.40
N ILE A 131 9.69 13.54 2.58
CA ILE A 131 9.52 14.24 3.85
C ILE A 131 10.83 14.89 4.34
N ALA A 132 12.00 14.36 3.97
CA ALA A 132 13.30 14.92 4.33
C ALA A 132 13.71 16.12 3.46
N GLU A 133 13.31 16.16 2.18
CA GLU A 133 13.76 17.17 1.21
C GLU A 133 13.19 18.59 1.43
N ARG A 134 12.12 18.82 2.22
CA ARG A 134 11.60 20.18 2.40
C ARG A 134 11.11 20.45 3.83
N GLU A 135 11.76 21.41 4.48
CA GLU A 135 11.43 21.90 5.83
C GLU A 135 10.14 22.74 5.89
N THR A 136 9.61 23.18 4.73
CA THR A 136 8.34 23.91 4.62
C THR A 136 7.53 23.35 3.46
N PHE A 137 6.55 22.48 3.73
CA PHE A 137 5.66 21.95 2.69
C PHE A 137 4.34 22.73 2.61
N THR A 138 3.89 22.97 1.37
CA THR A 138 2.46 22.90 1.08
C THR A 138 2.16 21.49 0.60
N GLU A 139 1.10 20.88 1.11
CA GLU A 139 0.78 19.47 0.88
C GLU A 139 0.68 19.04 -0.60
N LYS A 140 0.28 19.95 -1.50
CA LYS A 140 0.26 19.70 -2.94
C LYS A 140 1.62 19.21 -3.46
N ASP A 141 2.70 19.81 -2.95
CA ASP A 141 4.05 19.43 -3.34
C ASP A 141 4.43 18.02 -2.86
N LEU A 142 3.88 17.56 -1.73
CA LEU A 142 4.18 16.25 -1.14
C LEU A 142 3.49 15.16 -1.96
N TRP A 143 2.21 15.36 -2.27
CA TRP A 143 1.44 14.43 -3.10
C TRP A 143 1.93 14.38 -4.54
N ASP A 144 2.27 15.52 -5.14
CA ASP A 144 2.85 15.58 -6.48
C ASP A 144 4.19 14.83 -6.53
N ALA A 145 4.98 14.85 -5.45
CA ALA A 145 6.26 14.15 -5.38
C ALA A 145 6.13 12.65 -5.08
N ILE A 146 5.23 12.24 -4.17
CA ILE A 146 5.00 10.82 -3.85
C ILE A 146 4.36 10.09 -5.02
N TRP A 147 3.38 10.71 -5.70
CA TRP A 147 2.61 10.01 -6.72
C TRP A 147 3.29 9.98 -8.08
N LYS A 148 4.02 11.04 -8.48
CA LYS A 148 4.74 11.10 -9.77
C LYS A 148 5.89 10.10 -9.86
N ASP A 149 6.54 9.81 -8.74
CA ASP A 149 7.67 8.88 -8.64
C ASP A 149 7.25 7.51 -8.05
N SER A 150 5.94 7.31 -7.85
CA SER A 150 5.40 6.09 -7.25
C SER A 150 5.66 4.87 -8.14
N PRO A 151 6.19 3.75 -7.59
CA PRO A 151 6.34 2.49 -8.34
C PRO A 151 5.00 1.87 -8.78
N TRP A 152 3.88 2.43 -8.31
CA TRP A 152 2.51 2.06 -8.67
C TRP A 152 1.99 2.78 -9.94
N HIS A 153 2.82 3.62 -10.57
CA HIS A 153 2.61 3.96 -11.98
C HIS A 153 2.86 2.71 -12.81
N GLY A 154 1.77 2.01 -13.14
CA GLY A 154 1.81 0.95 -14.15
C GLY A 154 2.59 1.47 -15.35
N SER A 155 3.59 0.71 -15.76
CA SER A 155 4.28 0.93 -17.03
C SER A 155 3.22 1.16 -18.11
N PRO A 156 3.21 2.31 -18.81
CA PRO A 156 2.32 2.46 -19.94
C PRO A 156 2.82 1.52 -21.03
N GLY A 157 2.11 0.40 -21.22
CA GLY A 157 2.22 -0.43 -22.42
C GLY A 157 2.79 -1.83 -22.18
N GLY A 158 1.91 -2.81 -22.36
CA GLY A 158 2.16 -4.24 -22.40
C GLY A 158 0.86 -5.00 -22.31
#